data_AF-L1NZ58-F1
#
_entry.id   AF-L1NZ58-F1
#
_cell.length_a   1.000
_cell.length_b   1.000
_cell.length_c   1.000
_cell.angle_alpha   90.00
_cell.angle_beta   90.00
_cell.angle_gamma   90.00
#
_symmetry.space_group_name_H-M   'P 1'
#
loop_
_entity.id
_entity.type
_entity.pdbx_description
1 polymer ?
#
loop_
_entity_poly.entity_id
_entity_poly.type
_entity_poly.pdbx_seq_one_letter_code
_entity_poly.pdbx_strand_id
1 'polypeptide(L)' 'MYAMLGEVRFELLNSFTSLETQHAANFAKHEVLKGRPRLQALQNELTTLRFSLKLHWRLGNP' A
#
# COMPACT_ATOMS: atom_id res chain seq x y z
N MET A 1 17.50 4.40 9.55
CA MET A 1 17.34 3.25 8.63
C MET A 1 18.13 3.57 7.35
N TYR A 2 18.77 2.58 6.70
CA TYR A 2 19.53 2.77 5.44
C TYR A 2 19.25 1.61 4.48
N ALA A 3 19.50 1.82 3.18
CA ALA A 3 19.43 0.78 2.13
C ALA A 3 20.80 0.61 1.47
N MET A 4 21.08 -0.58 0.91
CA MET A 4 22.34 -0.90 0.25
C MET A 4 22.11 -1.35 -1.20
N LEU A 5 22.95 -0.89 -2.12
CA LEU A 5 23.06 -1.44 -3.48
C LEU A 5 24.54 -1.83 -3.71
N GLY A 6 24.84 -3.12 -3.60
CA GLY A 6 26.23 -3.57 -3.53
C GLY A 6 26.95 -2.93 -2.34
N GLU A 7 28.01 -2.16 -2.62
CA GLU A 7 28.80 -1.45 -1.61
C GLU A 7 28.34 0.00 -1.37
N VAL A 8 27.35 0.50 -2.13
CA VAL A 8 26.85 1.87 -2.01
C VAL A 8 25.75 1.96 -0.96
N ARG A 9 26.00 2.74 0.09
CA ARG A 9 25.03 3.05 1.15
C ARG A 9 24.13 4.22 0.73
N PHE A 10 22.83 4.01 0.84
CA PHE A 10 21.83 5.06 0.69
C PHE A 10 21.19 5.41 2.02
N GLU A 11 21.12 6.70 2.30
CA GLU A 11 20.40 7.21 3.46
C GLU A 11 18.96 7.50 3.09
N LEU A 12 18.03 7.04 3.93
CA LEU A 12 16.63 7.42 3.81
C LEU A 12 16.50 8.89 4.19
N LEU A 13 15.77 9.65 3.38
CA LEU A 13 15.26 10.96 3.80
C LEU A 13 14.30 10.79 4.98
N ASN A 14 14.09 11.88 5.75
CA ASN A 14 13.31 11.88 6.99
C ASN A 14 11.85 11.37 6.86
N SER A 15 11.33 11.16 5.65
CA SER A 15 9.97 10.67 5.42
C SER A 15 9.81 9.93 4.08
N PHE A 16 8.77 9.10 3.96
CA PHE A 16 8.31 8.56 2.68
C PHE A 16 7.87 9.69 1.75
N THR A 17 8.13 9.54 0.46
CA THR A 17 7.62 10.49 -0.55
C THR A 17 6.17 10.22 -0.94
N SER A 18 5.71 9.00 -0.70
CA SER A 18 4.31 8.59 -0.82
C SER A 18 4.08 7.39 0.08
N LEU A 19 2.89 7.32 0.66
CA LEU A 19 2.38 6.19 1.43
C LEU A 19 0.90 6.01 1.10
N GLU A 20 0.54 4.83 0.63
CA GLU A 20 -0.81 4.46 0.21
C GLU A 20 -1.15 3.09 0.80
N THR A 21 -2.35 3.00 1.38
CA THR A 21 -2.91 1.74 1.87
C THR A 21 -4.23 1.49 1.19
N GLN A 22 -4.38 0.32 0.57
CA GLN A 22 -5.62 -0.11 -0.08
C GLN A 22 -6.23 -1.28 0.70
N HIS A 23 -7.50 -1.14 1.03
CA HIS A 23 -8.32 -2.17 1.65
C HIS A 23 -9.51 -2.47 0.73
N ALA A 24 -9.82 -3.74 0.55
CA ALA A 24 -10.96 -4.17 -0.26
C ALA A 24 -11.59 -5.43 0.35
N ALA A 25 -12.83 -5.69 -0.03
CA ALA A 25 -13.59 -6.85 0.42
C ALA A 25 -14.55 -7.31 -0.69
N ASN A 26 -14.77 -8.62 -0.76
CA ASN A 26 -15.62 -9.26 -1.74
C ASN A 26 -17.01 -9.52 -1.16
N PHE A 27 -18.03 -9.17 -1.94
CA PHE A 27 -19.43 -9.39 -1.58
C PHE A 27 -20.15 -10.18 -2.68
N ALA A 28 -20.88 -11.22 -2.29
CA ALA A 28 -21.82 -11.89 -3.17
C ALA A 28 -23.14 -11.11 -3.20
N LYS A 29 -23.67 -10.88 -4.40
CA LYS A 29 -25.02 -10.34 -4.59
C LYS A 29 -26.00 -11.50 -4.81
N HIS A 30 -27.07 -11.50 -4.04
CA HIS A 30 -28.14 -12.48 -4.13
C HIS A 30 -29.42 -11.76 -4.59
N GLU A 31 -29.90 -12.12 -5.78
CA GLU A 31 -31.22 -11.70 -6.25
C GLU A 31 -32.31 -12.41 -5.44
N VAL A 32 -33.38 -11.70 -5.14
CA VAL A 32 -34.50 -12.22 -4.36
C VAL A 32 -35.80 -11.98 -5.12
N LEU A 33 -36.77 -12.89 -4.96
CA LEU A 33 -38.05 -12.84 -5.70
C LEU A 33 -38.86 -11.56 -5.43
N LYS A 34 -38.68 -10.94 -4.26
CA LYS A 34 -39.32 -9.67 -3.89
C LYS A 34 -38.41 -8.86 -2.99
N GLY A 35 -38.31 -7.55 -3.24
CA GLY A 35 -37.51 -6.62 -2.45
C GLY A 35 -36.16 -6.32 -3.08
N ARG A 36 -35.25 -5.74 -2.29
CA ARG A 36 -33.91 -5.36 -2.76
C ARG A 36 -32.96 -6.56 -2.71
N PRO A 37 -32.01 -6.68 -3.66
CA PRO A 37 -30.99 -7.72 -3.61
C PRO A 37 -30.17 -7.66 -2.32
N ARG A 38 -29.77 -8.82 -1.81
CA ARG A 38 -28.99 -8.92 -0.57
C ARG A 38 -27.51 -9.04 -0.91
N LEU A 39 -26.67 -8.30 -0.19
CA LEU A 39 -25.22 -8.44 -0.24
C LEU A 39 -24.75 -9.27 0.95
N GLN A 40 -23.91 -10.26 0.68
CA GLN A 40 -23.26 -11.08 1.70
C GLN A 40 -21.75 -10.90 1.61
N ALA A 41 -21.12 -10.50 2.72
CA ALA A 41 -19.67 -10.42 2.80
C ALA A 41 -19.07 -11.83 2.72
N LEU A 42 -18.15 -12.03 1.78
CA LEU A 42 -17.48 -13.31 1.58
C LEU A 42 -16.12 -13.33 2.28
N GLN A 43 -15.27 -12.38 1.93
CA GLN A 43 -13.90 -12.29 2.43
C GLN A 43 -13.35 -10.87 2.28
N ASN A 44 -12.37 -10.54 3.11
CA ASN A 44 -11.53 -9.38 2.87
C ASN A 44 -10.46 -9.75 1.83
N GLU A 45 -10.11 -8.79 0.99
CA GLU A 45 -8.96 -8.92 0.10
C GLU A 45 -7.66 -8.62 0.85
N LEU A 46 -6.55 -8.96 0.20
CA LEU A 46 -5.23 -8.66 0.74
C LEU A 46 -5.06 -7.15 0.85
N THR A 47 -4.79 -6.66 2.06
CA THR A 47 -4.44 -5.25 2.25
C THR A 47 -3.10 -4.99 1.58
N THR A 48 -3.09 -4.00 0.68
CA THR A 48 -1.89 -3.61 -0.05
C THR A 48 -1.32 -2.34 0.57
N LEU A 49 -0.05 -2.38 0.95
CA LEU A 49 0.71 -1.21 1.40
C LEU A 49 1.73 -0.83 0.33
N ARG A 50 1.65 0.38 -0.20
CA ARG A 50 2.57 0.91 -1.19
C ARG A 50 3.23 2.17 -0.65
N PHE A 51 4.55 2.21 -0.69
CA PHE A 51 5.30 3.41 -0.31
C PHE A 51 6.42 3.69 -1.30
N SER A 52 6.84 4.95 -1.35
CA SER A 52 7.92 5.39 -2.23
C SER A 52 9.02 6.07 -1.43
N LEU A 53 10.26 5.68 -1.69
CA LEU A 53 11.46 6.23 -1.08
C LEU A 53 12.28 6.95 -2.14
N LYS A 54 12.81 8.13 -1.77
CA LYS A 54 13.91 8.77 -2.50
C LYS A 54 15.18 8.55 -1.71
N LEU A 55 16.18 8.00 -2.38
CA LEU A 55 17.47 7.68 -1.81
C LEU A 55 18.52 8.63 -2.37
N HIS A 56 19.40 9.15 -1.51
CA HIS A 56 20.54 9.95 -1.92
C HIS A 56 21.82 9.29 -1.44
N TRP A 57 22.84 9.26 -2.30
CA TRP A 57 24.17 8.72 -1.97
C TRP A 57 24.99 9.67 -1.09
N ARG A 58 24.64 10.97 -1.07
CA ARG A 58 25.20 11.99 -0.19
C ARG A 58 24.12 13.01 0.16
N LEU A 59 23.72 13.05 1.43
CA LEU A 59 22.79 14.05 1.95
C LEU A 59 23.58 15.33 2.25
N GLY A 60 23.21 16.46 1.63
CA GLY A 60 23.89 17.74 1.83
C GLY A 60 25.26 17.80 1.14
N ASN A 61 25.32 18.50 0.02
CA ASN A 61 26.52 19.23 -0.34
C ASN A 61 26.32 20.65 0.21
N PRO A 62 27.24 21.22 1.01
CA PRO A 62 27.18 22.64 1.31
C PRO A 62 27.25 23.49 0.02
#